data_AF-A0A2K2DID7-F1
#
_entry.id   AF-A0A2K2DID7-F1
#
_cell.length_a   1.000
_cell.length_b   1.000
_cell.length_c   1.000
_cell.angle_alpha   90.00
_cell.angle_beta   90.00
_cell.angle_gamma   90.00
#
_symmetry.space_group_name_H-M   'P 1'
#
loop_
_entity.id
_entity.type
_entity.pdbx_description
1 polymer ?
#
loop_
_entity_poly.entity_id
_entity_poly.type
_entity_poly.pdbx_seq_one_letter_code
_entity_poly.pdbx_strand_id
1 'polypeptide(L)'
;MIRKSFYVESNTCVLCDDNVIETMDHLFFACPLSQNFWWRIGFEWDIELDVINMLINTAQTQVNNAGFKETIILGCWSIWNHRNKIIFDNEERHLDNIFYRFLEYFHLVRHRAKPSLREGMSAWLDTL
;
A
#
# COMPACT_ATOMS: atom_id res chain seq x y z
N MET A 1 12.44 -2.20 -26.08
CA MET A 1 12.94 -0.84 -25.80
C MET A 1 14.05 -0.98 -24.77
N ILE A 2 15.30 -0.73 -25.15
CA ILE A 2 16.50 -1.09 -24.37
C ILE A 2 16.78 0.01 -23.34
N ARG A 3 16.86 -0.33 -22.05
CA ARG A 3 17.42 0.54 -20.99
C ARG A 3 18.74 -0.07 -20.51
N LYS A 4 19.76 0.80 -20.42
CA LYS A 4 21.18 0.52 -20.15
C LYS A 4 21.40 -0.49 -19.00
N SER A 5 22.12 -1.57 -19.30
CA SER A 5 22.89 -2.49 -18.43
C SER A 5 22.49 -2.63 -16.96
N PHE A 6 21.22 -2.94 -16.69
CA PHE A 6 20.86 -3.67 -15.48
C PHE A 6 20.22 -4.96 -15.95
N TYR A 7 20.72 -6.09 -15.45
CA TYR A 7 20.01 -7.35 -15.56
C TYR A 7 18.68 -7.13 -14.84
N VAL A 8 17.58 -6.94 -15.59
CA VAL A 8 16.25 -6.88 -14.99
C VAL A 8 15.96 -8.33 -14.62
N GLU A 9 16.38 -8.70 -13.41
CA GLU A 9 16.01 -9.95 -12.77
C GLU A 9 14.49 -9.98 -12.70
N SER A 10 13.91 -10.78 -13.59
CA SER A 10 12.52 -11.22 -13.59
C SER A 10 11.44 -10.13 -13.56
N ASN A 11 10.53 -10.13 -14.53
CA ASN A 11 9.29 -9.32 -14.44
C ASN A 11 8.31 -9.86 -13.39
N THR A 12 8.77 -10.68 -12.44
CA THR A 12 7.95 -11.27 -11.39
C THR A 12 7.91 -10.35 -10.17
N CYS A 13 6.81 -10.41 -9.44
CA CYS A 13 6.67 -9.69 -8.18
C CYS A 13 7.68 -10.18 -7.15
N VAL A 14 8.49 -9.27 -6.60
CA VAL A 14 9.47 -9.60 -5.55
C VAL A 14 8.84 -9.70 -4.15
N LEU A 15 7.58 -9.29 -4.03
CA LEU A 15 6.83 -9.30 -2.77
C LEU A 15 6.14 -10.64 -2.47
N CYS A 16 6.20 -11.62 -3.38
CA CYS A 16 5.69 -12.97 -3.14
C CYS A 16 6.52 -14.04 -3.87
N ASP A 17 6.27 -15.31 -3.55
CA ASP A 17 6.96 -16.45 -4.16
C ASP A 17 6.14 -17.11 -5.29
N ASP A 18 5.04 -16.48 -5.69
CA ASP A 18 4.10 -17.05 -6.67
C ASP A 18 4.63 -17.01 -8.11
N ASN A 19 5.80 -16.39 -8.34
CA ASN A 19 6.39 -16.16 -9.66
C ASN A 19 5.42 -15.51 -10.67
N VAL A 20 4.50 -14.70 -10.17
CA VAL A 20 3.50 -13.98 -10.98
C VAL A 20 4.12 -12.70 -11.54
N ILE A 21 3.73 -12.33 -12.76
CA ILE A 21 4.15 -11.07 -13.39
C ILE A 21 3.72 -9.89 -12.51
N GLU A 22 4.65 -9.01 -12.20
CA GLU A 22 4.36 -7.79 -11.47
C GLU A 22 3.56 -6.83 -12.36
N THR A 23 2.28 -6.67 -12.04
CA THR A 23 1.42 -5.61 -12.58
C THR A 23 1.10 -4.60 -11.48
N MET A 24 0.53 -3.45 -11.84
CA MET A 24 0.08 -2.45 -10.88
C MET A 24 -0.97 -3.04 -9.92
N ASP A 25 -1.96 -3.76 -10.47
CA ASP A 25 -3.04 -4.38 -9.70
C ASP A 25 -2.51 -5.46 -8.77
N HIS A 26 -1.57 -6.30 -9.25
CA HIS A 26 -0.94 -7.30 -8.42
C HIS A 26 -0.09 -6.66 -7.32
N LEU A 27 0.80 -5.74 -7.67
CA LEU A 27 1.71 -5.12 -6.71
C LEU A 27 0.95 -4.45 -5.57
N PHE A 28 -0.11 -3.69 -5.87
CA PHE A 28 -0.79 -2.90 -4.86
C PHE A 28 -1.94 -3.64 -4.18
N PHE A 29 -2.65 -4.55 -4.85
CA PHE A 29 -3.92 -5.08 -4.32
C PHE A 29 -4.01 -6.61 -4.26
N ALA A 30 -3.44 -7.34 -5.23
CA ALA A 30 -3.59 -8.80 -5.28
C ALA A 30 -2.40 -9.61 -4.75
N CYS A 31 -1.23 -8.99 -4.55
CA CYS A 31 -0.07 -9.67 -3.97
C CYS A 31 -0.36 -10.08 -2.52
N PRO A 32 -0.04 -11.32 -2.10
CA PRO A 32 -0.31 -11.77 -0.73
C PRO A 32 0.28 -10.87 0.36
N LEU A 33 1.50 -10.35 0.16
CA LEU A 33 2.11 -9.43 1.13
C LEU A 33 1.35 -8.09 1.21
N SER A 34 0.91 -7.56 0.06
CA SER A 34 0.11 -6.34 -0.01
C SER A 34 -1.28 -6.53 0.60
N GLN A 35 -1.94 -7.67 0.36
CA GLN A 35 -3.22 -8.01 0.99
C GLN A 35 -3.10 -8.08 2.51
N ASN A 36 -2.05 -8.73 3.02
CA ASN A 36 -1.79 -8.77 4.46
C ASN A 36 -1.56 -7.37 5.06
N PHE A 37 -0.89 -6.47 4.32
CA PHE A 37 -0.76 -5.08 4.73
C PHE A 37 -2.10 -4.38 4.82
N TRP A 38 -2.94 -4.49 3.78
CA TRP A 38 -4.26 -3.87 3.77
C TRP A 38 -5.17 -4.41 4.87
N TRP A 39 -5.21 -5.73 5.07
CA TRP A 39 -5.96 -6.35 6.16
C TRP A 39 -5.52 -5.84 7.53
N ARG A 40 -4.21 -5.70 7.74
CA ARG A 40 -3.67 -5.16 8.99
C ARG A 40 -4.15 -3.74 9.28
N ILE A 41 -4.42 -2.94 8.25
CA ILE A 41 -4.94 -1.58 8.41
C ILE A 41 -6.47 -1.48 8.20
N GLY A 42 -7.18 -2.60 8.23
CA GLY A 42 -8.64 -2.66 8.19
C GLY A 42 -9.27 -2.54 6.79
N PHE A 43 -8.51 -2.85 5.73
CA PHE A 43 -8.97 -2.85 4.35
C PHE A 43 -9.01 -4.25 3.78
N GLU A 44 -10.12 -4.58 3.13
CA GLU A 44 -10.27 -5.78 2.32
C GLU A 44 -10.65 -5.35 0.90
N TRP A 45 -9.92 -5.86 -0.08
CA TRP A 45 -10.06 -5.49 -1.48
C TRP A 45 -10.74 -6.60 -2.26
N ASP A 46 -11.79 -6.26 -2.98
CA ASP A 46 -12.41 -7.13 -3.97
C ASP A 46 -11.61 -7.06 -5.27
N ILE A 47 -10.67 -8.00 -5.42
CA ILE A 47 -9.74 -8.08 -6.55
C ILE A 47 -10.39 -8.59 -7.85
N GLU A 48 -11.68 -8.97 -7.82
CA GLU A 48 -12.43 -9.34 -9.02
C GLU A 48 -12.92 -8.09 -9.78
N LEU A 49 -12.97 -6.94 -9.11
CA LEU A 49 -13.35 -5.65 -9.68
C LEU A 49 -12.15 -4.94 -10.32
N ASP A 50 -12.42 -4.08 -11.29
CA ASP A 50 -11.41 -3.11 -11.71
C ASP A 50 -11.10 -2.12 -10.59
N VAL A 51 -9.89 -1.56 -10.61
CA VAL A 51 -9.38 -0.68 -9.54
C VAL A 51 -10.31 0.50 -9.24
N ILE A 52 -11.00 1.06 -10.23
CA ILE A 52 -11.88 2.22 -10.00
C ILE A 52 -13.12 1.76 -9.21
N ASN A 53 -13.78 0.69 -9.66
CA ASN A 53 -14.95 0.17 -8.97
C ASN A 53 -14.62 -0.38 -7.57
N MET A 54 -13.48 -1.03 -7.43
CA MET A 54 -12.96 -1.49 -6.14
C MET A 54 -12.78 -0.31 -5.16
N LEU A 55 -12.12 0.78 -5.59
CA LEU A 55 -11.92 1.96 -4.76
C LEU A 55 -13.25 2.66 -4.39
N ILE A 56 -14.20 2.73 -5.32
CA ILE A 56 -15.53 3.30 -5.07
C ILE A 56 -16.28 2.47 -4.03
N ASN A 57 -16.29 1.15 -4.18
CA ASN A 57 -16.99 0.24 -3.25
C ASN A 57 -16.39 0.34 -1.85
N THR A 58 -15.06 0.30 -1.71
CA THR A 58 -14.41 0.42 -0.40
C THR A 58 -14.60 1.82 0.21
N ALA A 59 -14.65 2.88 -0.59
CA ALA A 59 -14.97 4.22 -0.07
C ALA A 59 -16.37 4.30 0.56
N GLN A 60 -17.34 3.52 0.05
CA GLN A 60 -18.69 3.45 0.61
C GLN A 60 -18.76 2.69 1.94
N THR A 61 -17.84 1.75 2.19
CA THR A 61 -17.77 1.03 3.47
C THR A 61 -16.91 1.77 4.50
N GLN A 62 -15.96 2.59 4.04
CA GLN A 62 -15.03 3.36 4.87
C GLN A 62 -15.49 4.80 5.13
N VAL A 63 -16.81 5.05 5.21
CA VAL A 63 -17.40 6.40 5.37
C VAL A 63 -16.91 7.17 6.60
N ASN A 64 -16.44 6.46 7.63
CA ASN A 64 -15.91 7.06 8.86
C ASN A 64 -14.40 7.32 8.80
N ASN A 65 -13.70 6.85 7.77
CA ASN A 65 -12.28 7.13 7.57
C ASN A 65 -12.11 8.47 6.86
N ALA A 66 -12.03 9.54 7.65
CA ALA A 66 -11.84 10.90 7.12
C ALA A 66 -10.58 11.02 6.24
N GLY A 67 -9.57 10.17 6.45
CA GLY A 67 -8.32 10.12 5.70
C GLY A 67 -8.24 9.01 4.67
N PHE A 68 -9.38 8.46 4.19
CA PHE A 68 -9.38 7.31 3.27
C PHE A 68 -8.44 7.49 2.08
N LYS A 69 -8.49 8.64 1.40
CA LYS A 69 -7.64 8.90 0.23
C LYS A 69 -6.16 8.93 0.60
N GLU A 70 -5.83 9.59 1.70
CA GLU A 70 -4.48 9.63 2.25
C GLU A 70 -4.01 8.23 2.62
N THR A 71 -4.86 7.41 3.25
CA THR A 71 -4.55 6.01 3.57
C THR A 71 -4.23 5.20 2.32
N ILE A 72 -5.03 5.31 1.25
CA ILE A 72 -4.76 4.58 0.00
C ILE A 72 -3.45 5.02 -0.63
N ILE A 73 -3.24 6.34 -0.78
CA ILE A 73 -2.02 6.89 -1.39
C ILE A 73 -0.79 6.45 -0.60
N LEU A 74 -0.83 6.58 0.73
CA LEU A 74 0.29 6.25 1.61
C LEU A 74 0.53 4.74 1.71
N GLY A 75 -0.52 3.92 1.67
CA GLY A 75 -0.38 2.47 1.63
C GLY A 75 0.32 2.01 0.36
N CYS A 76 -0.15 2.47 -0.81
CA CYS A 76 0.52 2.20 -2.09
C CYS A 76 1.96 2.72 -2.11
N TRP A 77 2.20 3.93 -1.58
CA TRP A 77 3.55 4.48 -1.46
C TRP A 77 4.46 3.62 -0.58
N SER A 78 3.94 3.09 0.53
CA SER A 78 4.70 2.24 1.45
C SER A 78 5.07 0.91 0.82
N ILE A 79 4.12 0.27 0.14
CA ILE A 79 4.34 -0.97 -0.64
C ILE A 79 5.39 -0.74 -1.73
N TRP A 80 5.25 0.33 -2.51
CA TRP A 80 6.20 0.68 -3.57
C TRP A 80 7.61 0.90 -3.04
N ASN A 81 7.75 1.61 -1.91
CA ASN A 81 9.05 1.85 -1.30
C ASN A 81 9.68 0.55 -0.77
N HIS A 82 8.89 -0.31 -0.13
CA HIS A 82 9.37 -1.62 0.35
C HIS A 82 9.86 -2.50 -0.81
N ARG A 83 9.07 -2.58 -1.90
CA ARG A 83 9.45 -3.26 -3.13
C ARG A 83 10.78 -2.77 -3.70
N ASN A 84 10.98 -1.45 -3.73
CA ASN A 84 12.25 -0.88 -4.19
C ASN A 84 13.41 -1.19 -3.25
N LYS A 85 13.21 -1.17 -1.94
CA LYS A 85 14.27 -1.53 -0.98
C LYS A 85 14.67 -2.99 -1.05
N ILE A 86 13.75 -3.91 -1.35
CA ILE A 86 14.11 -5.30 -1.62
C ILE A 86 15.06 -5.39 -2.83
N ILE A 87 14.76 -4.64 -3.89
CA ILE A 87 15.52 -4.71 -5.16
C ILE A 87 16.85 -3.97 -5.11
N PHE A 88 16.89 -2.81 -4.46
CA PHE A 88 18.06 -1.92 -4.51
C PHE A 88 18.89 -1.92 -3.23
N ASP A 89 18.27 -2.27 -2.08
CA ASP A 89 18.90 -2.16 -0.75
C ASP A 89 19.00 -3.50 -0.02
N ASN A 90 18.59 -4.62 -0.65
CA ASN A 90 18.58 -5.96 -0.06
C ASN A 90 17.80 -6.04 1.27
N GLU A 91 16.73 -5.24 1.40
CA GLU A 91 15.79 -5.29 2.54
C GLU A 91 15.02 -6.61 2.51
N GLU A 92 14.81 -7.23 3.68
CA GLU A 92 14.03 -8.46 3.76
C GLU A 92 12.55 -8.20 3.48
N ARG A 93 11.92 -9.15 2.79
CA ARG A 93 10.49 -9.13 2.52
C ARG A 93 9.69 -9.39 3.81
N HIS A 94 9.38 -8.32 4.54
CA HIS A 94 8.66 -8.40 5.81
C HIS A 94 7.48 -7.41 5.89
N LEU A 95 6.33 -7.88 6.40
CA LEU A 95 5.11 -7.09 6.52
C LEU A 95 5.29 -5.86 7.44
N ASP A 96 6.00 -6.03 8.55
CA ASP A 96 6.25 -4.95 9.51
C ASP A 96 6.99 -3.76 8.88
N ASN A 97 7.89 -4.01 7.91
CA ASN A 97 8.63 -2.95 7.24
C ASN A 97 7.69 -2.02 6.47
N ILE A 98 6.68 -2.59 5.79
CA ILE A 98 5.64 -1.81 5.10
C ILE A 98 4.80 -1.04 6.12
N PHE A 99 4.36 -1.71 7.18
CA PHE A 99 3.49 -1.13 8.19
C PHE A 99 4.13 0.03 8.95
N TYR A 100 5.38 -0.11 9.40
CA TYR A 100 6.07 0.96 10.11
C TYR A 100 6.32 2.18 9.21
N ARG A 101 6.73 1.96 7.96
CA ARG A 101 6.89 3.05 6.98
C ARG A 101 5.57 3.76 6.70
N PHE A 102 4.47 3.00 6.60
CA PHE A 102 3.14 3.57 6.48
C PHE A 102 2.81 4.48 7.66
N LEU A 103 3.00 4.03 8.90
CA LEU A 103 2.76 4.82 10.10
C LEU A 103 3.60 6.11 10.12
N GLU A 104 4.89 6.02 9.78
CA GLU A 104 5.77 7.19 9.67
C GLU A 104 5.22 8.22 8.67
N TYR A 105 4.87 7.79 7.46
CA TYR A 105 4.30 8.69 6.45
C TYR A 105 2.94 9.25 6.87
N PHE A 106 2.10 8.42 7.49
CA PHE A 106 0.77 8.81 7.95
C PHE A 106 0.86 9.88 9.03
N HIS A 107 1.77 9.72 9.99
CA HIS A 107 2.04 10.75 11.01
C HIS A 107 2.51 12.07 10.39
N LEU A 108 3.38 12.04 9.39
CA LEU A 108 3.85 13.24 8.69
C LEU A 108 2.72 13.96 7.94
N VAL A 109 1.87 13.21 7.22
CA VAL A 109 0.72 13.78 6.50
C VAL A 109 -0.30 14.34 7.49
N ARG A 110 -0.61 13.61 8.57
CA ARG A 110 -1.50 14.06 9.64
C ARG A 110 -1.04 15.38 10.26
N HIS A 111 0.27 15.57 10.48
CA HIS A 111 0.81 16.82 11.03
C HIS A 111 0.55 18.02 10.10
N ARG A 112 0.47 17.81 8.78
CA ARG A 112 0.21 18.85 7.78
C ARG A 112 -1.25 18.97 7.38
N ALA A 113 -2.11 18.05 7.87
CA ALA A 113 -3.52 18.04 7.57
C ALA A 113 -4.25 19.23 8.24
N LYS A 114 -5.33 19.69 7.60
CA LYS A 114 -6.22 20.69 8.20
C LYS A 114 -6.85 20.12 9.49
N PRO A 115 -7.16 20.96 10.50
CA PRO A 115 -7.70 20.49 11.78
C PRO A 115 -8.91 19.55 11.65
N SER A 116 -9.85 19.88 10.75
CA SER A 116 -11.06 19.09 10.48
C SER A 116 -10.77 17.68 9.96
N LEU A 117 -9.66 17.48 9.25
CA LEU A 117 -9.23 16.17 8.75
C LEU A 117 -8.37 15.43 9.78
N ARG A 118 -7.54 16.18 10.51
CA ARG A 118 -6.59 15.64 11.50
C ARG A 118 -7.27 14.83 12.61
N GLU A 119 -8.42 15.30 13.09
CA GLU A 119 -9.18 14.60 14.14
C GLU A 119 -9.68 13.24 13.64
N GLY A 120 -10.31 13.20 12.46
CA GLY A 120 -10.78 11.94 11.87
C GLY A 120 -9.64 10.99 11.51
N MET A 121 -8.50 11.51 11.02
CA MET A 121 -7.30 10.69 10.80
C MET A 121 -6.73 10.11 12.10
N SER A 122 -6.82 10.85 13.21
CA SER A 122 -6.35 10.35 14.51
C SER A 122 -7.29 9.28 15.06
N ALA A 123 -8.60 9.55 15.02
CA ALA A 123 -9.61 8.59 15.45
C ALA A 123 -9.52 7.28 14.66
N TRP A 124 -9.29 7.33 13.34
CA TRP A 124 -9.06 6.14 12.54
C TRP A 124 -7.76 5.42 12.91
N LEU A 125 -6.66 6.15 13.10
CA LEU A 125 -5.38 5.56 13.48
C LEU A 125 -5.46 4.81 14.83
N ASP A 126 -6.25 5.31 15.77
CA ASP A 126 -6.47 4.68 17.08
C ASP A 126 -7.30 3.37 16.99
N THR A 127 -7.87 3.04 15.82
CA THR A 127 -8.57 1.75 15.58
C THR A 127 -7.66 0.64 15.03
N LEU A 128 -6.43 0.96 14.66
CA LEU A 128 -5.43 0.01 14.12
C LEU A 128 -4.64 -0.67 15.24
#